data_AF-A0A1M3D491-F1
#
_entry.id   AF-A0A1M3D491-F1
#
_cell.length_a   1.000
_cell.length_b   1.000
_cell.length_c   1.000
_cell.angle_alpha   90.00
_cell.angle_beta   90.00
_cell.angle_gamma   90.00
#
_symmetry.space_group_name_H-M   'P 1'
#
loop_
_entity.id
_entity.type
_entity.pdbx_description
1 polymer ?
#
loop_
_entity_poly.entity_id
_entity_poly.type
_entity_poly.pdbx_seq_one_letter_code
_entity_poly.pdbx_strand_id
1 'polypeptide(L)'
;MDTNELIREWLFDLLTIQWEIEENGGTGNWENAQLVLKHTDLRYKIADTIGLNDTRENMRLFIADNPTNEEEIDKIMGRLSSATTKQFLREMNYDYLEV
;
A
#
# COMPACT_ATOMS: atom_id res chain seq x y z
N MET A 1 10.26 -16.38 -5.91
CA MET A 1 10.23 -14.96 -5.52
C MET A 1 9.66 -14.91 -4.12
N ASP A 2 10.36 -14.25 -3.20
CA ASP A 2 9.87 -14.07 -1.83
C ASP A 2 8.64 -13.14 -1.83
N THR A 3 7.68 -13.35 -0.93
CA THR A 3 6.48 -12.49 -0.83
C THR A 3 6.87 -11.04 -0.60
N ASN A 4 7.93 -10.80 0.19
CA ASN A 4 8.45 -9.45 0.41
C ASN A 4 9.05 -8.83 -0.85
N GLU A 5 9.76 -9.62 -1.67
CA GLU A 5 10.34 -9.17 -2.93
C GLU A 5 9.25 -8.75 -3.92
N LEU A 6 8.17 -9.54 -4.01
CA LEU A 6 7.00 -9.22 -4.82
C LEU A 6 6.28 -7.95 -4.35
N ILE A 7 6.12 -7.75 -3.04
CA ILE A 7 5.50 -6.54 -2.50
C ILE A 7 6.38 -5.32 -2.78
N ARG A 8 7.70 -5.43 -2.69
CA ARG A 8 8.62 -4.33 -3.04
C ARG A 8 8.49 -3.91 -4.49
N GLU A 9 8.41 -4.86 -5.42
CA GLU A 9 8.16 -4.56 -6.83
C GLU A 9 6.83 -3.84 -7.03
N TRP A 10 5.76 -4.32 -6.40
CA TRP A 10 4.46 -3.65 -6.48
C TRP A 10 4.45 -2.26 -5.84
N LEU A 11 5.19 -2.06 -4.75
CA LEU A 11 5.36 -0.73 -4.16
C LEU A 11 6.12 0.20 -5.09
N PHE A 12 7.17 -0.28 -5.76
CA PHE A 12 7.87 0.50 -6.76
C PHE A 12 6.91 0.94 -7.88
N ASP A 13 6.15 0.01 -8.47
CA ASP A 13 5.16 0.30 -9.51
C ASP A 13 4.11 1.32 -9.03
N LEU A 14 3.60 1.13 -7.82
CA LEU A 14 2.60 2.01 -7.21
C LEU A 14 3.14 3.44 -7.08
N LEU A 15 4.37 3.61 -6.58
CA LEU A 15 4.99 4.92 -6.42
C LEU A 15 5.31 5.56 -7.77
N THR A 16 5.75 4.79 -8.76
CA THR A 16 5.93 5.29 -10.14
C THR A 16 4.61 5.81 -10.71
N ILE A 17 3.51 5.07 -10.57
CA ILE A 17 2.18 5.54 -11.02
C ILE A 17 1.77 6.81 -10.27
N GLN A 18 2.00 6.88 -8.95
CA GLN A 18 1.69 8.08 -8.17
C GLN A 18 2.44 9.29 -8.73
N TRP A 19 3.73 9.13 -9.01
CA TRP A 19 4.56 10.20 -9.56
C TRP A 19 4.11 10.64 -10.96
N GLU A 20 3.78 9.70 -11.85
CA GLU A 20 3.22 10.01 -13.18
C GLU A 20 1.91 10.81 -13.06
N ILE A 21 1.03 10.44 -12.13
CA ILE A 21 -0.21 11.18 -11.87
C ILE A 21 0.11 12.61 -11.45
N GLU A 22 1.07 12.81 -10.55
CA GLU A 22 1.48 14.12 -10.06
C GLU A 22 2.09 14.99 -11.18
N GLU A 23 2.98 14.44 -12.00
CA GLU A 23 3.55 15.14 -13.16
C GLU A 23 2.49 15.54 -14.20
N ASN A 24 1.47 14.71 -14.40
CA ASN A 24 0.37 14.96 -15.32
C ASN A 24 -0.71 15.91 -14.76
N GLY A 25 -0.42 16.66 -13.70
CA GLY A 25 -1.36 17.64 -13.13
C GLY A 25 -2.34 17.05 -12.09
N GLY A 26 -2.02 15.88 -11.53
CA GLY A 26 -2.71 15.27 -10.40
C GLY A 26 -3.95 14.46 -10.78
N THR A 27 -4.63 13.95 -9.75
CA THR A 27 -5.80 13.05 -9.89
C THR A 27 -7.03 13.71 -10.52
N GLY A 28 -7.04 15.04 -10.65
CA GLY A 28 -8.10 15.80 -11.32
C GLY A 28 -7.96 15.85 -12.85
N ASN A 29 -6.82 15.46 -13.42
CA ASN A 29 -6.67 15.35 -14.86
C ASN A 29 -7.38 14.08 -15.37
N TRP A 30 -8.28 14.22 -16.35
CA TRP A 30 -9.03 13.11 -16.93
C TRP A 30 -8.12 12.08 -17.63
N GLU A 31 -6.96 12.50 -18.13
CA GLU A 31 -5.95 11.63 -18.76
C GLU A 31 -5.37 10.65 -17.73
N ASN A 32 -5.39 11.00 -16.45
CA ASN A 32 -4.90 10.16 -15.35
C ASN A 32 -5.94 9.12 -14.89
N ALA A 33 -7.16 9.08 -15.42
CA ALA A 33 -8.22 8.19 -14.92
C ALA A 33 -7.79 6.71 -14.85
N GLN A 34 -7.10 6.23 -15.88
CA GLN A 34 -6.58 4.85 -15.91
C GLN A 34 -5.42 4.63 -14.93
N LEU A 35 -4.54 5.61 -14.76
CA LEU A 35 -3.45 5.55 -13.79
C LEU A 35 -3.98 5.53 -12.35
N VAL A 36 -4.98 6.36 -12.04
CA VAL A 36 -5.64 6.39 -10.72
C VAL A 36 -6.30 5.05 -10.39
N LEU A 37 -6.94 4.41 -11.36
CA LEU A 37 -7.50 3.06 -11.20
C LEU A 37 -6.39 2.04 -10.90
N LYS A 38 -5.35 1.98 -11.75
CA LYS A 38 -4.21 1.06 -11.53
C LYS A 38 -3.53 1.26 -10.18
N HIS A 39 -3.30 2.51 -9.78
CA HIS A 39 -2.73 2.85 -8.47
C HIS A 39 -3.61 2.33 -7.32
N THR A 40 -4.93 2.43 -7.47
CA THR A 40 -5.88 1.96 -6.45
C THR A 40 -5.94 0.44 -6.41
N ASP A 41 -5.97 -0.23 -7.56
CA ASP A 41 -5.95 -1.68 -7.65
C ASP A 41 -4.68 -2.28 -7.04
N LEU A 42 -3.51 -1.66 -7.28
CA LEU A 42 -2.24 -2.10 -6.69
C LEU A 42 -2.23 -1.98 -5.17
N ARG A 43 -2.77 -0.88 -4.60
CA ARG A 43 -2.90 -0.72 -3.14
C ARG A 43 -3.73 -1.84 -2.52
N TYR A 44 -4.87 -2.15 -3.14
CA TYR A 44 -5.74 -3.22 -2.66
C TYR A 44 -5.09 -4.58 -2.77
N LYS A 45 -4.42 -4.85 -3.88
CA LYS A 45 -3.69 -6.10 -4.09
C LYS A 45 -2.61 -6.31 -3.04
N ILE A 46 -1.83 -5.27 -2.71
CA ILE A 46 -0.81 -5.36 -1.67
C ILE A 46 -1.46 -5.61 -0.31
N ALA A 47 -2.49 -4.82 0.05
CA ALA A 47 -3.18 -4.96 1.33
C ALA A 47 -3.76 -6.37 1.54
N ASP A 48 -4.45 -6.91 0.53
CA ASP A 48 -5.00 -8.27 0.54
C ASP A 48 -3.91 -9.33 0.71
N THR A 49 -2.80 -9.18 -0.02
CA THR A 49 -1.66 -10.10 0.04
C THR A 49 -1.03 -10.19 1.44
N ILE A 50 -1.05 -9.09 2.20
CA ILE A 50 -0.51 -9.04 3.57
C ILE A 50 -1.60 -9.14 4.65
N GLY A 51 -2.84 -9.46 4.27
CA GLY A 51 -3.96 -9.61 5.20
C GLY A 51 -4.36 -8.32 5.91
N LEU A 52 -4.10 -7.15 5.34
CA LEU A 52 -4.58 -5.87 5.87
C LEU A 52 -6.01 -5.58 5.38
N ASN A 53 -6.89 -5.26 6.32
CA ASN A 53 -8.26 -4.88 5.99
C ASN A 53 -8.32 -3.58 5.17
N ASP A 54 -9.31 -3.47 4.29
CA ASP A 54 -9.58 -2.24 3.53
C ASP A 54 -10.17 -1.16 4.46
N THR A 55 -9.29 -0.39 5.08
CA THR A 55 -9.66 0.79 5.86
C THR A 55 -8.93 2.01 5.34
N ARG A 56 -9.55 3.18 5.51
CA ARG A 56 -8.91 4.46 5.18
C ARG A 56 -7.58 4.67 5.90
N GLU A 57 -7.42 4.13 7.11
CA GLU A 57 -6.16 4.18 7.86
C GLU A 57 -5.07 3.36 7.17
N ASN A 58 -5.37 2.12 6.79
CA ASN A 58 -4.43 1.24 6.09
C ASN A 58 -4.06 1.78 4.70
N MET A 59 -5.01 2.37 3.98
CA MET A 59 -4.75 2.95 2.65
C MET A 59 -3.83 4.18 2.70
N ARG A 60 -3.68 4.85 3.85
CA ARG A 60 -2.71 5.94 4.04
C ARG A 60 -1.27 5.45 4.20
N LEU A 61 -1.06 4.17 4.50
CA LEU A 61 0.28 3.61 4.69
C LEU A 61 1.10 3.59 3.40
N PHE A 62 0.42 3.63 2.25
CA PHE A 62 1.03 3.63 0.91
C PHE A 62 1.46 5.01 0.43
N ILE A 63 1.12 6.09 1.16
CA ILE A 63 1.49 7.45 0.77
C ILE A 63 2.99 7.63 0.96
N ALA A 64 3.68 8.01 -0.11
CA ALA A 64 5.06 8.46 -0.08
C ALA A 64 5.15 9.95 0.22
N ASP A 65 6.15 10.32 1.03
CA ASP A 65 6.46 11.72 1.33
C ASP A 65 7.41 12.34 0.29
N ASN A 66 8.17 11.50 -0.44
CA ASN A 66 9.20 11.89 -1.39
C ASN A 66 9.12 11.07 -2.70
N PRO A 67 9.80 11.48 -3.78
CA PRO A 67 9.82 10.75 -5.05
C PRO A 67 10.32 9.31 -4.90
N THR A 68 9.83 8.43 -5.77
CA THR A 68 10.08 6.98 -5.77
C THR A 68 11.56 6.64 -5.64
N ASN A 69 11.98 6.17 -4.47
CA ASN A 69 13.31 5.65 -4.20
C ASN A 69 13.25 4.44 -3.25
N GLU A 70 14.36 3.71 -3.12
CA GLU A 70 14.42 2.51 -2.29
C GLU A 70 14.14 2.80 -0.80
N GLU A 71 14.59 3.96 -0.31
CA GLU A 71 14.37 4.37 1.09
C GLU A 71 12.87 4.53 1.40
N GLU A 72 12.11 5.09 0.46
CA GLU A 72 10.67 5.29 0.62
C GLU A 72 9.91 3.97 0.56
N ILE A 73 10.34 3.06 -0.32
CA ILE A 73 9.83 1.69 -0.36
C ILE A 73 10.06 1.00 0.98
N ASP A 74 11.27 1.11 1.55
CA ASP A 74 11.59 0.54 2.86
C ASP A 74 10.73 1.10 3.98
N LYS A 75 10.47 2.43 3.98
CA LYS A 75 9.58 3.07 4.94
C LYS A 75 8.15 2.55 4.82
N ILE A 76 7.62 2.41 3.60
CA ILE A 76 6.28 1.86 3.38
C ILE A 76 6.22 0.40 3.84
N MET A 77 7.22 -0.41 3.47
CA MET A 77 7.33 -1.80 3.93
C MET A 77 7.32 -1.91 5.47
N GLY A 78 8.07 -1.06 6.16
CA GLY A 78 8.10 -1.03 7.63
C GLY A 78 6.74 -0.63 8.25
N ARG A 79 6.05 0.34 7.64
CA ARG A 79 4.69 0.76 8.03
C ARG A 79 3.69 -0.39 7.86
N LEU A 80 3.71 -1.06 6.70
CA LEU A 80 2.84 -2.18 6.38
C LEU A 80 3.07 -3.37 7.32
N SER A 81 4.32 -3.78 7.53
CA SER A 81 4.68 -4.86 8.45
C SER A 81 4.18 -4.60 9.88
N SER A 82 4.36 -3.37 10.37
CA SER A 82 3.87 -2.96 11.69
C SER A 82 2.34 -3.00 11.79
N ALA A 83 1.64 -2.59 10.73
CA ALA A 83 0.18 -2.60 10.68
C ALA A 83 -0.37 -4.03 10.63
N THR A 84 0.19 -4.88 9.78
CA THR A 84 -0.20 -6.30 9.67
C THR A 84 -0.02 -7.01 11.01
N THR A 85 1.12 -6.79 11.68
CA THR A 85 1.38 -7.38 13.01
C THR A 85 0.33 -6.95 14.04
N LYS A 86 -0.03 -5.66 14.07
CA LYS A 86 -1.06 -5.15 14.98
C LYS A 86 -2.43 -5.74 14.70
N GLN A 87 -2.80 -5.90 13.43
CA GLN A 87 -4.08 -6.50 13.05
C GLN A 87 -4.13 -7.98 13.47
N PHE A 88 -3.10 -8.75 13.13
CA PHE A 88 -2.98 -10.15 13.53
C PHE A 88 -3.13 -10.35 15.04
N LEU A 89 -2.45 -9.52 15.85
CA LEU A 89 -2.58 -9.59 17.31
C LEU A 89 -3.98 -9.21 17.82
N ARG A 90 -4.69 -8.31 17.13
CA ARG A 90 -6.07 -7.98 17.48
C ARG A 90 -6.99 -9.15 17.19
N GLU A 91 -6.88 -9.74 16.00
CA GLU A 91 -7.69 -10.89 15.58
C GLU A 91 -7.48 -12.08 16.53
N MET A 92 -6.23 -12.41 16.87
CA MET A 92 -5.94 -13.44 17.87
C MET A 92 -6.60 -13.15 19.22
N ASN A 93 -6.52 -11.91 19.72
CA ASN A 93 -7.14 -11.55 21.00
C ASN A 93 -8.67 -11.63 20.97
N TYR A 94 -9.30 -11.28 19.84
CA TYR A 94 -10.74 -11.45 19.67
C TYR A 94 -11.13 -12.94 19.67
N ASP A 95 -10.38 -13.79 18.96
CA ASP A 95 -10.60 -15.24 18.96
C ASP A 95 -10.51 -15.84 20.37
N TYR A 96 -9.65 -15.33 21.24
CA TYR A 96 -9.55 -15.77 22.64
C TYR A 96 -10.70 -15.30 23.54
N LEU A 97 -11.42 -14.24 23.17
CA LEU A 97 -12.52 -13.66 23.96
C LEU A 97 -13.89 -14.20 23.54
N GLU A 98 -14.02 -14.81 22.36
CA GLU A 98 -15.24 -15.46 21.87
C GLU A 98 -15.40 -16.92 22.32
N VAL A 99 -14.53 -17.42 23.22
CA VAL A 99 -14.59 -18.75 23.85
C VAL A 99 -15.08 -18.65 25.30
#